data_AF-A0A426JGW6-F1
#
_entry.id   AF-A0A426JGW6-F1
#
_cell.length_a   1.000
_cell.length_b   1.000
_cell.length_c   1.000
_cell.angle_alpha   90.00
_cell.angle_beta   90.00
_cell.angle_gamma   90.00
#
_symmetry.space_group_name_H-M   'P 1'
#
loop_
_entity.id
_entity.type
_entity.pdbx_description
1 polymer ?
#
loop_
_entity_poly.entity_id
_entity_poly.type
_entity_poly.pdbx_seq_one_letter_code
_entity_poly.pdbx_strand_id
1 'polypeptide(L)'
;MLSNLENGQVTAEAQAFFDAAFQELQNNPDAEVVWEDRIFENFDNTKTDCVHEKLKNNNSPNLYQNLLDHFADGTGNWLFMDVGATGTDWGNTYGSWLNSGNNTSLPDTYKIIISSDLEQTGSNLAIMTTLAHELVHAFMFDVLSDAGIILFDQNTGEPGFAPNAFTDWCGANGTNYNGVNLNTLTRPERYKAMFCAMQLSNNLTPEWSHDIFSTNMFSTQTYQQQLSDFILNNHDWSSEPSVFVAAMQAEFGNNWKQQVSEFMSWSGLRNTQGFVNWKNLNNISDVYHNLIVSMVKDSGNNNCQ
;
A
#
# COMPACT_ATOMS: atom_id res chain seq x y z
N MET A 1 -4.90 -8.08 47.96
CA MET A 1 -4.32 -9.24 47.24
C MET A 1 -4.08 -8.86 45.79
N LEU A 2 -3.04 -8.05 45.56
CA LEU A 2 -2.41 -7.90 44.25
C LEU A 2 -0.93 -8.24 44.48
N SER A 3 -0.68 -9.52 44.70
CA SER A 3 0.64 -10.12 44.66
C SER A 3 0.54 -11.20 43.60
N ASN A 4 1.13 -10.94 42.43
CA ASN A 4 1.63 -11.89 41.43
C ASN A 4 1.89 -11.20 40.09
N LEU A 5 2.63 -10.08 40.12
CA LEU A 5 3.38 -9.60 38.96
C LEU A 5 4.85 -9.53 39.40
N GLU A 6 5.44 -10.71 39.62
CA GLU A 6 6.88 -10.84 39.80
C GLU A 6 7.44 -11.64 38.62
N ASN A 7 8.50 -11.08 38.01
CA ASN A 7 9.39 -11.64 36.98
C ASN A 7 9.07 -11.45 35.48
N GLY A 8 8.62 -10.25 35.09
CA GLY A 8 9.15 -9.65 33.86
C GLY A 8 10.34 -8.77 34.26
N GLN A 9 11.57 -9.16 33.95
CA GLN A 9 12.70 -8.24 34.14
C GLN A 9 12.47 -7.04 33.22
N VAL A 10 12.12 -5.88 33.81
CA VAL A 10 12.15 -4.60 33.09
C VAL A 10 13.59 -4.42 32.64
N THR A 11 13.83 -4.41 31.33
CA THR A 11 15.18 -4.22 30.80
C THR A 11 15.67 -2.83 31.19
N ALA A 12 16.99 -2.66 31.30
CA ALA A 12 17.56 -1.34 31.60
C ALA A 12 17.16 -0.31 30.52
N GLU A 13 16.97 -0.77 29.27
CA GLU A 13 16.46 0.05 28.17
C GLU A 13 15.00 0.48 28.40
N ALA A 14 14.12 -0.44 28.82
CA ALA A 14 12.72 -0.12 29.11
C ALA A 14 12.57 0.85 30.29
N GLN A 15 13.40 0.72 31.33
CA GLN A 15 13.41 1.66 32.45
C GLN A 15 13.95 3.04 32.05
N ALA A 16 15.03 3.08 31.26
CA ALA A 16 15.60 4.33 30.77
C ALA A 16 14.61 5.08 29.85
N PHE A 17 13.86 4.36 29.01
CA PHE A 17 12.80 4.91 28.17
C PHE A 17 11.65 5.48 29.02
N PHE A 18 11.18 4.74 30.03
CA PHE A 18 10.14 5.21 30.95
C PHE A 18 10.55 6.50 31.67
N ASP A 19 11.78 6.55 32.19
CA ASP A 19 12.28 7.70 32.93
C ASP A 19 12.40 8.95 32.03
N ALA A 20 12.84 8.79 30.78
CA ALA A 20 12.92 9.87 29.80
C ALA A 20 11.53 10.39 29.40
N ALA A 21 10.59 9.50 29.07
CA ALA A 21 9.22 9.86 28.72
C ALA A 21 8.49 10.56 29.87
N PHE A 22 8.69 10.09 31.11
CA PHE A 22 8.10 10.70 32.29
C PHE A 22 8.69 12.08 32.59
N GLN A 23 9.99 12.26 32.40
CA GLN A 23 10.65 13.56 32.59
C GLN A 23 10.21 14.58 31.52
N GLU A 24 9.98 14.15 30.29
CA GLU A 24 9.47 15.00 29.21
C GLU A 24 8.02 15.44 29.48
N LEU A 25 7.15 14.53 29.91
CA LEU A 25 5.77 14.86 30.31
C LEU A 25 5.70 15.78 31.54
N GLN A 26 6.67 15.71 32.45
CA GLN A 26 6.75 16.65 33.58
C GLN A 26 7.18 18.06 33.16
N ASN A 27 8.09 18.15 32.18
CA ASN A 27 8.62 19.43 31.71
C ASN A 27 7.70 20.10 30.69
N ASN A 28 6.96 19.30 29.92
CA ASN A 28 6.04 19.74 28.89
C ASN A 28 4.72 18.95 29.04
N PRO A 29 3.82 19.35 29.96
CA PRO A 29 2.59 18.60 30.25
C PRO A 29 1.59 18.55 29.08
N ASP A 30 1.77 19.40 28.07
CA ASP A 30 1.03 19.41 26.81
C ASP A 30 1.86 18.87 25.62
N ALA A 31 3.11 18.41 25.85
CA ALA A 31 3.87 17.73 24.80
C ALA A 31 3.24 16.38 24.54
N GLU A 32 2.77 16.19 23.32
CA GLU A 32 2.53 14.87 22.78
C GLU A 32 3.88 14.14 22.77
N VAL A 33 3.99 13.05 23.54
CA VAL A 33 5.14 12.16 23.41
C VAL A 33 5.15 11.73 21.95
N VAL A 34 6.14 12.22 21.19
CA VAL A 34 6.39 11.74 19.84
C VAL A 34 6.85 10.30 20.00
N TRP A 35 5.93 9.35 19.87
CA TRP A 35 6.27 7.95 19.72
C TRP A 35 7.15 7.88 18.47
N GLU A 36 8.46 7.72 18.67
CA GLU A 36 9.49 7.96 17.65
C GLU A 36 9.34 7.07 16.42
N ASP A 37 8.56 5.98 16.49
CA ASP A 37 8.25 5.12 15.35
C ASP A 37 6.73 4.91 15.20
N ARG A 38 6.20 5.31 14.04
CA ARG A 38 4.81 5.03 13.61
C ARG A 38 4.73 3.95 12.52
N ILE A 39 5.88 3.41 12.13
CA ILE A 39 6.02 2.32 11.19
C ILE A 39 6.65 1.15 11.96
N PHE A 40 5.96 0.02 11.96
CA PHE A 40 6.36 -1.19 12.67
C PHE A 40 6.60 -2.31 11.65
N GLU A 41 7.86 -2.69 11.52
CA GLU A 41 8.32 -3.75 10.61
C GLU A 41 8.45 -5.05 11.41
N ASN A 42 7.63 -6.06 11.11
CA ASN A 42 7.63 -7.35 11.80
C ASN A 42 8.16 -8.46 10.89
N PHE A 43 9.26 -8.16 10.20
CA PHE A 43 9.89 -9.09 9.27
C PHE A 43 11.42 -9.07 9.35
N ASP A 44 12.00 -8.69 10.48
CA ASP A 44 13.45 -8.61 10.68
C ASP A 44 14.22 -9.85 10.20
N ASN A 45 15.34 -9.63 9.52
CA ASN A 45 16.23 -10.66 8.98
C ASN A 45 15.55 -11.59 7.95
N THR A 46 14.55 -11.08 7.22
CA THR A 46 13.93 -11.77 6.10
C THR A 46 14.40 -11.20 4.76
N LYS A 47 14.04 -11.86 3.66
CA LYS A 47 14.25 -11.32 2.31
C LYS A 47 13.44 -10.03 2.13
N THR A 48 12.21 -9.98 2.65
CA THR A 48 11.37 -8.78 2.63
C THR A 48 12.04 -7.61 3.36
N ASP A 49 12.62 -7.84 4.53
CA ASP A 49 13.40 -6.83 5.27
C ASP A 49 14.56 -6.27 4.45
N CYS A 50 15.39 -7.15 3.89
CA CYS A 50 16.50 -6.73 3.04
C CYS A 50 16.05 -5.89 1.83
N VAL A 51 14.93 -6.23 1.19
CA VAL A 51 14.37 -5.43 0.09
C VAL A 51 13.84 -4.10 0.61
N HIS A 52 13.06 -4.11 1.70
CA HIS A 52 12.49 -2.93 2.34
C HIS A 52 13.57 -1.91 2.74
N GLU A 53 14.63 -2.37 3.40
CA GLU A 53 15.74 -1.51 3.83
C GLU A 53 16.50 -0.89 2.65
N LYS A 54 16.66 -1.61 1.55
CA LYS A 54 17.25 -1.04 0.32
C LYS A 54 16.37 0.06 -0.27
N LEU A 55 15.04 -0.06 -0.14
CA LEU A 55 14.09 0.92 -0.65
C LEU A 55 14.03 2.17 0.23
N LYS A 56 14.04 2.00 1.56
CA LYS A 56 14.10 3.10 2.55
C LYS A 56 15.39 3.89 2.45
N ASN A 57 16.53 3.21 2.36
CA ASN A 57 17.85 3.86 2.41
C ASN A 57 18.31 4.41 1.04
N ASN A 58 17.40 4.66 0.10
CA ASN A 58 17.78 5.24 -1.18
C ASN A 58 18.03 6.75 -1.04
N ASN A 59 19.18 7.23 -1.56
CA ASN A 59 19.65 8.61 -1.43
C ASN A 59 18.82 9.65 -2.21
N SER A 60 17.73 9.26 -2.86
CA SER A 60 16.86 10.15 -3.62
C SER A 60 15.39 9.87 -3.27
N PRO A 61 14.59 10.91 -2.93
CA PRO A 61 13.17 10.75 -2.70
C PRO A 61 12.50 10.02 -3.86
N ASN A 62 11.83 8.93 -3.56
CA ASN A 62 11.15 8.08 -4.54
C ASN A 62 9.70 7.85 -4.08
N LEU A 63 8.88 7.20 -4.92
CA LEU A 63 7.48 6.90 -4.59
C LEU A 63 7.35 6.23 -3.22
N TYR A 64 8.17 5.22 -2.95
CA TYR A 64 8.11 4.43 -1.73
C TYR A 64 8.41 5.26 -0.48
N GLN A 65 9.49 6.02 -0.48
CA GLN A 65 9.86 6.89 0.64
C GLN A 65 8.79 7.95 0.90
N ASN A 66 8.28 8.61 -0.15
CA ASN A 66 7.26 9.64 0.00
C ASN A 66 5.96 9.07 0.62
N LEU A 67 5.63 7.80 0.33
CA LEU A 67 4.47 7.15 0.93
C LEU A 67 4.72 6.68 2.36
N LEU A 68 5.95 6.23 2.70
CA LEU A 68 6.32 5.92 4.08
C LEU A 68 6.33 7.20 4.95
N ASP A 69 6.84 8.31 4.42
CA ASP A 69 6.92 9.59 5.11
C ASP A 69 5.54 10.08 5.59
N HIS A 70 4.47 9.79 4.84
CA HIS A 70 3.08 10.07 5.25
C HIS A 70 2.69 9.41 6.58
N PHE A 71 3.21 8.22 6.86
CA PHE A 71 2.97 7.51 8.12
C PHE A 71 3.97 7.92 9.20
N ALA A 72 5.19 8.34 8.81
CA ALA A 72 6.25 8.73 9.73
C ALA A 72 6.11 10.17 10.29
N ASP A 73 5.51 11.10 9.53
CA ASP A 73 5.50 12.54 9.87
C ASP A 73 4.52 12.96 10.98
N GLY A 74 3.78 12.01 11.55
CA GLY A 74 2.85 12.21 12.64
C GLY A 74 1.42 12.61 12.22
N THR A 75 1.17 12.80 10.92
CA THR A 75 -0.17 13.10 10.40
C THR A 75 -0.96 11.86 10.00
N GLY A 76 -0.30 10.75 9.66
CA GLY A 76 -0.92 9.46 9.38
C GLY A 76 -1.15 8.57 10.62
N ASN A 77 -2.04 7.58 10.45
CA ASN A 77 -2.23 6.47 11.40
C ASN A 77 -0.97 5.57 11.45
N TRP A 78 -0.90 4.58 12.35
CA TRP A 78 0.31 3.73 12.37
C TRP A 78 0.28 2.71 11.23
N LEU A 79 1.45 2.34 10.73
CA LEU A 79 1.63 1.34 9.68
C LEU A 79 2.35 0.12 10.24
N PHE A 80 1.76 -1.07 10.09
CA PHE A 80 2.37 -2.35 10.40
C PHE A 80 2.68 -3.08 9.12
N MET A 81 3.88 -3.62 9.00
CA MET A 81 4.30 -4.38 7.84
C MET A 81 4.78 -5.76 8.30
N ASP A 82 4.26 -6.82 7.68
CA ASP A 82 4.41 -8.19 8.17
C ASP A 82 4.58 -9.17 7.01
N VAL A 83 5.06 -10.38 7.30
CA VAL A 83 5.03 -11.51 6.37
C VAL A 83 4.04 -12.55 6.89
N GLY A 84 3.11 -13.00 6.05
CA GLY A 84 2.08 -13.93 6.48
C GLY A 84 1.22 -14.49 5.36
N ALA A 85 0.07 -15.05 5.74
CA ALA A 85 -0.88 -15.64 4.79
C ALA A 85 -1.72 -14.56 4.11
N THR A 86 -1.71 -14.57 2.78
CA THR A 86 -2.45 -13.63 1.91
C THR A 86 -3.44 -14.34 0.98
N GLY A 87 -3.60 -15.66 1.12
CA GLY A 87 -4.38 -16.46 0.19
C GLY A 87 -3.63 -16.67 -1.12
N THR A 88 -4.20 -16.22 -2.24
CA THR A 88 -3.60 -16.37 -3.58
C THR A 88 -2.80 -15.17 -4.05
N ASP A 89 -2.92 -14.03 -3.37
CA ASP A 89 -2.26 -12.79 -3.77
C ASP A 89 -0.88 -12.64 -3.11
N TRP A 90 -0.04 -11.80 -3.70
CA TRP A 90 1.35 -11.63 -3.26
C TRP A 90 1.50 -10.74 -2.04
N GLY A 91 0.54 -9.84 -1.84
CA GLY A 91 0.43 -8.98 -0.67
C GLY A 91 -1.01 -8.52 -0.52
N ASN A 92 -1.37 -8.10 0.69
CA ASN A 92 -2.67 -7.51 0.99
C ASN A 92 -2.49 -6.35 1.98
N THR A 93 -3.43 -5.39 1.93
CA THR A 93 -3.47 -4.24 2.84
C THR A 93 -4.83 -4.15 3.53
N TYR A 94 -4.84 -3.97 4.85
CA TYR A 94 -6.04 -3.94 5.68
C TYR A 94 -6.01 -2.81 6.70
N GLY A 95 -7.19 -2.41 7.19
CA GLY A 95 -7.30 -1.65 8.44
C GLY A 95 -7.15 -2.58 9.65
N SER A 96 -6.57 -2.10 10.74
CA SER A 96 -6.42 -2.83 11.99
C SER A 96 -6.66 -1.96 13.22
N TRP A 97 -6.93 -2.61 14.35
CA TRP A 97 -7.26 -1.97 15.62
C TRP A 97 -6.32 -2.43 16.73
N LEU A 98 -5.53 -1.51 17.28
CA LEU A 98 -4.69 -1.80 18.45
C LEU A 98 -5.51 -1.87 19.73
N ASN A 99 -6.56 -1.04 19.82
CA ASN A 99 -7.50 -1.05 20.94
C ASN A 99 -8.91 -1.41 20.48
N SER A 100 -9.21 -2.72 20.48
CA SER A 100 -10.55 -3.28 20.21
C SER A 100 -11.66 -2.82 21.16
N GLY A 101 -11.33 -2.01 22.18
CA GLY A 101 -12.29 -1.41 23.12
C GLY A 101 -13.07 -0.23 22.55
N ASN A 102 -12.58 0.42 21.49
CA ASN A 102 -13.31 1.46 20.77
C ASN A 102 -14.04 0.81 19.60
N ASN A 103 -15.35 0.67 19.71
CA ASN A 103 -16.21 0.10 18.68
C ASN A 103 -16.39 1.08 17.49
N THR A 104 -15.27 1.52 16.91
CA THR A 104 -15.23 2.42 15.75
C THR A 104 -14.99 1.59 14.51
N SER A 105 -15.69 1.93 13.42
CA SER A 105 -15.45 1.38 12.09
C SER A 105 -14.30 2.07 11.36
N LEU A 106 -13.51 2.86 12.10
CA LEU A 106 -12.29 3.52 11.65
C LEU A 106 -11.12 2.82 12.34
N PRO A 107 -10.13 2.32 11.59
CA PRO A 107 -8.93 1.71 12.15
C PRO A 107 -8.03 2.79 12.75
N ASP A 108 -7.25 2.44 13.77
CA ASP A 108 -6.16 3.29 14.28
C ASP A 108 -4.82 2.93 13.63
N THR A 109 -4.80 1.88 12.80
CA THR A 109 -3.61 1.37 12.12
C THR A 109 -3.93 0.74 10.75
N TYR A 110 -2.93 0.72 9.86
CA TYR A 110 -2.96 -0.02 8.61
C TYR A 110 -1.96 -1.15 8.66
N LYS A 111 -2.31 -2.31 8.09
CA LYS A 111 -1.43 -3.48 8.05
C LYS A 111 -1.20 -3.91 6.60
N ILE A 112 0.06 -3.95 6.19
CA ILE A 112 0.53 -4.56 4.96
C ILE A 112 1.05 -5.96 5.30
N ILE A 113 0.60 -6.97 4.56
CA ILE A 113 1.09 -8.35 4.70
C ILE A 113 1.66 -8.79 3.36
N ILE A 114 2.93 -9.16 3.33
CA ILE A 114 3.57 -9.82 2.19
C ILE A 114 3.39 -11.33 2.35
N SER A 115 3.08 -12.02 1.25
CA SER A 115 2.85 -13.46 1.25
C SER A 115 4.07 -14.24 1.72
N SER A 116 3.88 -15.21 2.61
CA SER A 116 4.92 -16.17 2.98
C SER A 116 5.48 -16.94 1.78
N ASP A 117 4.68 -17.19 0.75
CA ASP A 117 5.14 -17.85 -0.48
C ASP A 117 6.09 -16.94 -1.27
N LEU A 118 5.78 -15.64 -1.32
CA LEU A 118 6.63 -14.64 -1.97
C LEU A 118 7.92 -14.44 -1.18
N GLU A 119 7.86 -14.41 0.14
CA GLU A 119 9.05 -14.36 1.00
C GLU A 119 9.98 -15.54 0.71
N GLN A 120 9.45 -16.78 0.71
CA GLN A 120 10.25 -17.99 0.52
C GLN A 120 10.78 -18.14 -0.90
N THR A 121 9.93 -17.91 -1.92
CA THR A 121 10.22 -18.31 -3.31
C THR A 121 10.27 -17.16 -4.29
N GLY A 122 9.75 -15.99 -3.91
CA GLY A 122 9.72 -14.80 -4.75
C GLY A 122 11.09 -14.14 -4.87
N SER A 123 11.22 -13.40 -5.96
CA SER A 123 12.36 -12.58 -6.27
C SER A 123 12.29 -11.20 -5.61
N ASN A 124 13.42 -10.53 -5.51
CA ASN A 124 13.50 -9.18 -4.96
C ASN A 124 12.65 -8.20 -5.76
N LEU A 125 12.58 -8.36 -7.10
CA LEU A 125 11.76 -7.51 -7.95
C LEU A 125 10.26 -7.69 -7.66
N ALA A 126 9.83 -8.93 -7.43
CA ALA A 126 8.44 -9.22 -7.08
C ALA A 126 8.09 -8.63 -5.71
N ILE A 127 8.95 -8.83 -4.70
CA ILE A 127 8.78 -8.25 -3.36
C ILE A 127 8.75 -6.72 -3.41
N MET A 128 9.69 -6.09 -4.12
CA MET A 128 9.72 -4.63 -4.31
C MET A 128 8.42 -4.10 -4.92
N THR A 129 7.93 -4.76 -5.98
CA THR A 129 6.69 -4.36 -6.65
C THR A 129 5.50 -4.48 -5.71
N THR A 130 5.41 -5.59 -4.97
CA THR A 130 4.32 -5.83 -4.02
C THR A 130 4.36 -4.82 -2.86
N LEU A 131 5.51 -4.60 -2.23
CA LEU A 131 5.64 -3.62 -1.14
C LEU A 131 5.18 -2.22 -1.57
N ALA A 132 5.62 -1.76 -2.74
CA ALA A 132 5.23 -0.45 -3.23
C ALA A 132 3.74 -0.37 -3.60
N HIS A 133 3.18 -1.44 -4.18
CA HIS A 133 1.76 -1.51 -4.50
C HIS A 133 0.88 -1.48 -3.24
N GLU A 134 1.20 -2.30 -2.24
CA GLU A 134 0.45 -2.34 -0.97
C GLU A 134 0.58 -1.02 -0.19
N LEU A 135 1.73 -0.36 -0.25
CA LEU A 135 1.91 0.94 0.40
C LEU A 135 1.07 2.05 -0.27
N VAL A 136 0.84 1.97 -1.59
CA VAL A 136 -0.12 2.84 -2.28
C VAL A 136 -1.54 2.60 -1.75
N HIS A 137 -1.93 1.35 -1.52
CA HIS A 137 -3.22 1.03 -0.89
C HIS A 137 -3.33 1.59 0.52
N ALA A 138 -2.31 1.41 1.36
CA ALA A 138 -2.31 1.92 2.73
C ALA A 138 -2.51 3.44 2.74
N PHE A 139 -1.75 4.18 1.93
CA PHE A 139 -1.88 5.63 1.80
C PHE A 139 -3.29 6.04 1.33
N MET A 140 -3.81 5.36 0.30
CA MET A 140 -5.15 5.65 -0.23
C MET A 140 -6.22 5.40 0.84
N PHE A 141 -6.12 4.30 1.57
CA PHE A 141 -7.05 3.93 2.62
C PHE A 141 -7.04 4.92 3.78
N ASP A 142 -5.86 5.32 4.23
CA ASP A 142 -5.69 6.38 5.24
C ASP A 142 -6.40 7.67 4.82
N VAL A 143 -6.08 8.16 3.62
CA VAL A 143 -6.68 9.37 3.05
C VAL A 143 -8.21 9.29 2.93
N LEU A 144 -8.75 8.15 2.51
CA LEU A 144 -10.20 7.98 2.32
C LEU A 144 -10.92 7.78 3.66
N SER A 145 -10.29 7.13 4.62
CA SER A 145 -10.83 6.93 5.96
C SER A 145 -10.89 8.25 6.73
N ASP A 146 -9.81 9.04 6.68
CA ASP A 146 -9.74 10.39 7.26
C ASP A 146 -10.78 11.33 6.65
N ALA A 147 -11.08 11.16 5.37
CA ALA A 147 -12.13 11.90 4.68
C ALA A 147 -13.56 11.39 5.00
N GLY A 148 -13.70 10.34 5.82
CA GLY A 148 -14.98 9.72 6.18
C GLY A 148 -15.69 9.07 4.98
N ILE A 149 -14.92 8.58 4.01
CA ILE A 149 -15.43 7.95 2.79
C ILE A 149 -15.56 6.45 2.97
N ILE A 150 -14.51 5.82 3.53
CA ILE A 150 -14.50 4.38 3.77
C ILE A 150 -14.51 4.08 5.26
N LEU A 151 -15.07 2.93 5.56
CA LEU A 151 -15.07 2.25 6.84
C LEU A 151 -14.39 0.90 6.67
N PHE A 152 -14.06 0.25 7.77
CA PHE A 152 -13.42 -1.06 7.76
C PHE A 152 -14.27 -2.07 8.53
N ASP A 153 -14.36 -3.29 7.99
CA ASP A 153 -14.96 -4.41 8.72
C ASP A 153 -14.06 -4.80 9.89
N GLN A 154 -14.60 -4.78 11.11
CA GLN A 154 -13.82 -5.03 12.32
C GLN A 154 -13.29 -6.46 12.45
N ASN A 155 -13.85 -7.42 11.73
CA ASN A 155 -13.42 -8.82 11.80
C ASN A 155 -12.36 -9.15 10.74
N THR A 156 -12.45 -8.54 9.56
CA THR A 156 -11.56 -8.84 8.44
C THR A 156 -10.54 -7.75 8.15
N GLY A 157 -10.78 -6.51 8.60
CA GLY A 157 -9.96 -5.34 8.23
C GLY A 157 -10.17 -4.88 6.78
N GLU A 158 -11.18 -5.41 6.09
CA GLU A 158 -11.47 -5.06 4.70
C GLU A 158 -12.13 -3.68 4.61
N PRO A 159 -11.68 -2.79 3.70
CA PRO A 159 -12.28 -1.50 3.50
C PRO A 159 -13.59 -1.59 2.72
N GLY A 160 -14.55 -0.74 3.05
CA GLY A 160 -15.83 -0.65 2.37
C GLY A 160 -16.53 0.67 2.61
N PHE A 161 -17.66 0.87 1.97
CA PHE A 161 -18.48 2.06 2.18
C PHE A 161 -19.47 1.85 3.33
N ALA A 162 -19.84 2.93 4.02
CA ALA A 162 -20.89 2.89 5.01
C ALA A 162 -22.22 2.38 4.40
N PRO A 163 -23.05 1.67 5.17
CA PRO A 163 -24.40 1.31 4.73
C PRO A 163 -25.16 2.57 4.30
N ASN A 164 -25.73 2.55 3.08
CA ASN A 164 -26.43 3.67 2.45
C ASN A 164 -25.57 4.88 2.02
N ALA A 165 -24.23 4.78 2.03
CA ALA A 165 -23.33 5.87 1.61
C ALA A 165 -23.77 6.55 0.30
N PHE A 166 -24.09 5.76 -0.74
CA PHE A 166 -24.52 6.32 -2.03
C PHE A 166 -25.91 6.94 -2.03
N THR A 167 -26.83 6.46 -1.18
CA THR A 167 -28.13 7.11 -0.98
C THR A 167 -27.94 8.47 -0.31
N ASP A 168 -27.04 8.55 0.66
CA ASP A 168 -26.78 9.75 1.44
C ASP A 168 -25.92 10.76 0.68
N TRP A 169 -25.01 10.30 -0.18
CA TRP A 169 -24.14 11.19 -0.95
C TRP A 169 -24.76 11.60 -2.29
N CYS A 170 -25.40 10.66 -2.97
CA CYS A 170 -25.81 10.78 -4.39
C CYS A 170 -27.32 10.62 -4.60
N GLY A 171 -28.08 10.21 -3.58
CA GLY A 171 -29.51 9.96 -3.67
C GLY A 171 -30.34 11.23 -3.47
N ALA A 172 -31.65 11.06 -3.26
CA ALA A 172 -32.62 12.17 -3.14
C ALA A 172 -32.32 13.13 -1.98
N ASN A 173 -31.65 12.66 -0.93
CA ASN A 173 -31.25 13.46 0.24
C ASN A 173 -29.78 13.89 0.18
N GLY A 174 -29.04 13.47 -0.86
CA GLY A 174 -27.63 13.76 -1.04
C GLY A 174 -27.37 15.03 -1.82
N THR A 175 -26.08 15.28 -2.10
CA THR A 175 -25.66 16.42 -2.91
C THR A 175 -25.67 16.04 -4.37
N ASN A 176 -26.36 16.82 -5.20
CA ASN A 176 -26.27 16.66 -6.64
C ASN A 176 -24.95 17.27 -7.14
N TYR A 177 -23.96 16.42 -7.41
CA TYR A 177 -22.66 16.84 -7.91
C TYR A 177 -22.63 17.09 -9.43
N ASN A 178 -23.73 16.90 -10.16
CA ASN A 178 -23.77 17.12 -11.61
C ASN A 178 -23.54 18.60 -11.96
N GLY A 179 -22.51 18.85 -12.76
CA GLY A 179 -22.15 20.20 -13.20
C GLY A 179 -21.45 21.05 -12.13
N VAL A 180 -21.12 20.47 -10.97
CA VAL A 180 -20.35 21.15 -9.92
C VAL A 180 -18.87 21.23 -10.32
N ASN A 181 -18.26 22.39 -10.11
CA ASN A 181 -16.81 22.54 -10.26
C ASN A 181 -16.10 21.83 -9.10
N LEU A 182 -15.43 20.71 -9.36
CA LEU A 182 -14.74 19.94 -8.31
C LEU A 182 -13.71 20.77 -7.53
N ASN A 183 -13.11 21.80 -8.15
CA ASN A 183 -12.12 22.65 -7.49
C ASN A 183 -12.70 23.52 -6.36
N THR A 184 -14.02 23.72 -6.31
CA THR A 184 -14.69 24.49 -5.25
C THR A 184 -15.12 23.63 -4.07
N LEU A 185 -15.03 22.31 -4.19
CA LEU A 185 -15.40 21.36 -3.14
C LEU A 185 -14.25 21.13 -2.16
N THR A 186 -14.59 20.82 -0.91
CA THR A 186 -13.64 20.29 0.07
C THR A 186 -13.14 18.90 -0.37
N ARG A 187 -12.02 18.44 0.18
CA ARG A 187 -11.44 17.13 -0.16
C ARG A 187 -12.44 15.97 0.02
N PRO A 188 -13.18 15.84 1.15
CA PRO A 188 -14.21 14.81 1.30
C PRO A 188 -15.34 14.92 0.26
N GLU A 189 -15.80 16.12 -0.06
CA GLU A 189 -16.85 16.34 -1.06
C GLU A 189 -16.39 15.95 -2.47
N ARG A 190 -15.11 16.15 -2.80
CA ARG A 190 -14.55 15.68 -4.08
C ARG A 190 -14.54 14.15 -4.17
N TYR A 191 -14.16 13.45 -3.10
CA TYR A 191 -14.24 11.99 -3.04
C TYR A 191 -15.68 11.49 -3.17
N LYS A 192 -16.63 12.09 -2.44
CA LYS A 192 -18.06 11.77 -2.59
C LYS A 192 -18.54 12.00 -4.01
N ALA A 193 -18.23 13.15 -4.61
CA ALA A 193 -18.61 13.46 -5.99
C ALA A 193 -18.09 12.43 -7.01
N MET A 194 -16.82 12.02 -6.87
CA MET A 194 -16.21 11.01 -7.71
C MET A 194 -16.87 9.64 -7.53
N PHE A 195 -17.05 9.17 -6.30
CA PHE A 195 -17.71 7.89 -6.04
C PHE A 195 -19.17 7.88 -6.50
N CYS A 196 -19.88 9.01 -6.37
CA CYS A 196 -21.20 9.18 -6.97
C CYS A 196 -21.17 9.06 -8.49
N ALA A 197 -20.19 9.68 -9.15
CA ALA A 197 -20.04 9.58 -10.60
C ALA A 197 -19.77 8.14 -11.04
N MET A 198 -18.86 7.43 -10.35
CA MET A 198 -18.57 6.02 -10.61
C MET A 198 -19.80 5.13 -10.41
N GLN A 199 -20.57 5.34 -9.35
CA GLN A 199 -21.80 4.60 -9.07
C GLN A 199 -22.85 4.84 -10.15
N LEU A 200 -23.10 6.10 -10.53
CA LEU A 200 -24.10 6.46 -11.54
C LEU A 200 -23.71 6.00 -12.95
N SER A 201 -22.41 5.83 -13.21
CA SER A 201 -21.91 5.29 -14.48
C SER A 201 -21.74 3.77 -14.49
N ASN A 202 -22.13 3.05 -13.43
CA ASN A 202 -21.91 1.61 -13.25
C ASN A 202 -20.43 1.18 -13.35
N ASN A 203 -19.50 2.07 -12.95
CA ASN A 203 -18.06 1.80 -12.93
C ASN A 203 -17.54 1.48 -11.51
N LEU A 204 -18.41 1.45 -10.50
CA LEU A 204 -18.04 1.02 -9.16
C LEU A 204 -18.20 -0.50 -9.05
N THR A 205 -17.08 -1.23 -9.07
CA THR A 205 -17.04 -2.69 -8.98
C THR A 205 -16.58 -3.15 -7.58
N PRO A 206 -16.56 -4.45 -7.27
CA PRO A 206 -15.90 -4.95 -6.06
C PRO A 206 -14.41 -4.56 -5.96
N GLU A 207 -13.76 -4.26 -7.08
CA GLU A 207 -12.37 -3.81 -7.20
C GLU A 207 -12.26 -2.27 -7.11
N TRP A 208 -13.18 -1.62 -6.39
CA TRP A 208 -13.27 -0.16 -6.35
C TRP A 208 -11.96 0.51 -5.91
N SER A 209 -11.17 -0.14 -5.06
CA SER A 209 -9.85 0.33 -4.60
C SER A 209 -8.83 0.36 -5.74
N HIS A 210 -8.97 -0.48 -6.75
CA HIS A 210 -8.19 -0.43 -7.97
C HIS A 210 -8.83 0.50 -9.02
N ASP A 211 -10.16 0.53 -9.11
CA ASP A 211 -10.89 1.35 -10.09
C ASP A 211 -10.83 2.86 -9.78
N ILE A 212 -10.70 3.24 -8.50
CA ILE A 212 -10.51 4.64 -8.10
C ILE A 212 -9.23 5.22 -8.68
N PHE A 213 -8.19 4.39 -8.90
CA PHE A 213 -7.04 4.83 -9.65
C PHE A 213 -7.47 5.22 -11.07
N SER A 214 -8.55 4.76 -11.68
CA SER A 214 -8.90 5.18 -13.04
C SER A 214 -9.50 6.59 -13.13
N THR A 215 -9.40 7.40 -12.07
CA THR A 215 -10.05 8.72 -11.95
C THR A 215 -9.05 9.88 -12.05
N ASN A 216 -9.54 11.12 -12.07
CA ASN A 216 -8.66 12.30 -12.12
C ASN A 216 -8.03 12.65 -10.77
N MET A 217 -8.49 12.04 -9.67
CA MET A 217 -7.98 12.32 -8.31
C MET A 217 -6.91 11.33 -7.87
N PHE A 218 -7.07 10.08 -8.28
CA PHE A 218 -6.03 9.07 -8.26
C PHE A 218 -6.03 8.55 -9.68
N SER A 219 -4.98 8.79 -10.47
CA SER A 219 -4.92 8.41 -11.89
C SER A 219 -4.09 7.14 -12.05
N THR A 220 -4.62 6.13 -12.75
CA THR A 220 -4.04 4.78 -12.83
C THR A 220 -2.81 4.94 -13.65
N GLN A 221 -2.91 5.69 -14.74
CA GLN A 221 -1.76 6.05 -15.53
C GLN A 221 -0.70 6.79 -14.70
N THR A 222 -1.08 7.67 -13.78
CA THR A 222 -0.10 8.36 -12.91
C THR A 222 0.55 7.40 -11.91
N TYR A 223 -0.23 6.64 -11.14
CA TYR A 223 0.31 5.73 -10.12
C TYR A 223 1.02 4.52 -10.73
N GLN A 224 0.47 3.95 -11.81
CA GLN A 224 1.11 2.90 -12.58
C GLN A 224 2.42 3.40 -13.20
N GLN A 225 2.45 4.60 -13.79
CA GLN A 225 3.69 5.18 -14.30
C GLN A 225 4.69 5.44 -13.17
N GLN A 226 4.24 6.00 -12.04
CA GLN A 226 5.09 6.22 -10.87
C GLN A 226 5.66 4.91 -10.32
N LEU A 227 4.87 3.83 -10.28
CA LEU A 227 5.32 2.50 -9.87
C LEU A 227 6.29 1.90 -10.91
N SER A 228 6.00 2.05 -12.20
CA SER A 228 6.90 1.61 -13.28
C SER A 228 8.24 2.34 -13.24
N ASP A 229 8.22 3.66 -13.11
CA ASP A 229 9.42 4.48 -12.97
C ASP A 229 10.17 4.16 -11.68
N PHE A 230 9.46 3.91 -10.58
CA PHE A 230 10.05 3.47 -9.34
C PHE A 230 10.80 2.14 -9.53
N ILE A 231 10.15 1.12 -10.08
CA ILE A 231 10.78 -0.19 -10.35
C ILE A 231 12.01 -0.01 -11.24
N LEU A 232 11.87 0.74 -12.35
CA LEU A 232 12.95 0.97 -13.30
C LEU A 232 14.17 1.63 -12.64
N ASN A 233 13.96 2.58 -11.76
CA ASN A 233 15.04 3.38 -11.17
C ASN A 233 15.63 2.77 -9.89
N ASN A 234 14.90 1.89 -9.20
CA ASN A 234 15.31 1.39 -7.87
C ASN A 234 15.71 -0.10 -7.89
N HIS A 235 15.31 -0.86 -8.90
CA HIS A 235 15.72 -2.26 -9.00
C HIS A 235 17.17 -2.40 -9.50
N ASP A 236 17.91 -3.34 -8.93
CA ASP A 236 19.29 -3.64 -9.36
C ASP A 236 19.30 -4.53 -10.60
N TRP A 237 19.06 -3.90 -11.75
CA TRP A 237 19.10 -4.53 -13.06
C TRP A 237 20.49 -5.06 -13.46
N SER A 238 21.55 -4.60 -12.80
CA SER A 238 22.93 -4.97 -13.16
C SER A 238 23.33 -6.33 -12.60
N SER A 239 22.68 -6.73 -11.51
CA SER A 239 22.92 -8.01 -10.83
C SER A 239 21.94 -9.12 -11.27
N GLU A 240 21.14 -8.88 -12.32
CA GLU A 240 20.17 -9.87 -12.81
C GLU A 240 20.82 -11.14 -13.38
N PRO A 241 20.24 -12.33 -13.16
CA PRO A 241 20.77 -13.57 -13.72
C PRO A 241 20.84 -13.50 -15.26
N SER A 242 21.96 -13.93 -15.84
CA SER A 242 22.17 -13.89 -17.30
C SER A 242 21.07 -14.57 -18.12
N VAL A 243 20.47 -15.65 -17.59
CA VAL A 243 19.34 -16.35 -18.22
C VAL A 243 18.09 -15.47 -18.27
N PHE A 244 17.79 -14.77 -17.17
CA PHE A 244 16.67 -13.83 -17.10
C PHE A 244 16.88 -12.66 -18.07
N VAL A 245 18.08 -12.05 -18.06
CA VAL A 245 18.43 -10.96 -18.97
C VAL A 245 18.29 -11.38 -20.44
N ALA A 246 18.83 -12.54 -20.81
CA ALA A 246 18.74 -13.05 -22.18
C ALA A 246 17.28 -13.27 -22.63
N ALA A 247 16.45 -13.81 -21.73
CA ALA A 247 15.04 -14.02 -22.02
C ALA A 247 14.26 -12.70 -22.20
N MET A 248 14.45 -11.74 -21.29
CA MET A 248 13.78 -10.44 -21.39
C MET A 248 14.28 -9.61 -22.59
N GLN A 249 15.55 -9.72 -22.96
CA GLN A 249 16.08 -9.10 -24.17
C GLN A 249 15.57 -9.74 -25.46
N ALA A 250 15.39 -11.07 -25.47
CA ALA A 250 14.78 -11.74 -26.61
C ALA A 250 13.33 -11.29 -26.83
N GLU A 251 12.62 -11.00 -25.73
CA GLU A 251 11.23 -10.58 -25.76
C GLU A 251 11.06 -9.08 -26.08
N PHE A 252 11.77 -8.22 -25.35
CA PHE A 252 11.54 -6.77 -25.36
C PHE A 252 12.68 -5.96 -25.99
N GLY A 253 13.74 -6.63 -26.44
CA GLY A 253 14.91 -5.98 -27.03
C GLY A 253 15.70 -5.11 -26.04
N ASN A 254 16.21 -3.98 -26.53
CA ASN A 254 17.10 -3.11 -25.75
C ASN A 254 16.39 -2.39 -24.59
N ASN A 255 15.08 -2.20 -24.68
CA ASN A 255 14.28 -1.50 -23.67
C ASN A 255 13.66 -2.45 -22.63
N TRP A 256 14.17 -3.68 -22.51
CA TRP A 256 13.55 -4.71 -21.70
C TRP A 256 13.32 -4.32 -20.24
N LYS A 257 14.22 -3.55 -19.62
CA LYS A 257 14.05 -3.09 -18.23
C LYS A 257 12.80 -2.24 -18.05
N GLN A 258 12.58 -1.31 -18.99
CA GLN A 258 11.41 -0.44 -19.00
C GLN A 258 10.14 -1.26 -19.21
N GLN A 259 10.17 -2.22 -20.14
CA GLN A 259 9.02 -3.10 -20.42
C GLN A 259 8.70 -4.02 -19.24
N VAL A 260 9.70 -4.64 -18.61
CA VAL A 260 9.49 -5.43 -17.38
C VAL A 260 8.89 -4.56 -16.27
N SER A 261 9.42 -3.34 -16.08
CA SER A 261 8.89 -2.41 -15.08
C SER A 261 7.43 -2.05 -15.34
N GLU A 262 7.05 -1.81 -16.61
CA GLU A 262 5.68 -1.57 -17.04
C GLU A 262 4.78 -2.79 -16.76
N PHE A 263 5.19 -3.99 -17.19
CA PHE A 263 4.43 -5.23 -16.94
C PHE A 263 4.18 -5.49 -15.46
N MET A 264 5.20 -5.29 -14.63
CA MET A 264 5.11 -5.49 -13.18
C MET A 264 4.18 -4.46 -12.53
N SER A 265 4.28 -3.19 -12.92
CA SER A 265 3.39 -2.14 -12.40
C SER A 265 1.91 -2.36 -12.74
N TRP A 266 1.61 -3.08 -13.83
CA TRP A 266 0.26 -3.48 -14.21
C TRP A 266 -0.26 -4.72 -13.50
N SER A 267 0.62 -5.54 -12.89
CA SER A 267 0.24 -6.83 -12.32
C SER A 267 -0.79 -6.72 -11.19
N GLY A 268 -0.63 -5.73 -10.31
CA GLY A 268 -1.61 -5.44 -9.24
C GLY A 268 -2.90 -4.80 -9.74
N LEU A 269 -2.97 -4.42 -11.02
CA LEU A 269 -4.13 -3.74 -11.62
C LEU A 269 -4.88 -4.64 -12.61
N ARG A 270 -4.58 -5.94 -12.65
CA ARG A 270 -5.08 -6.91 -13.65
C ARG A 270 -6.60 -6.97 -13.78
N ASN A 271 -7.33 -6.64 -12.71
CA ASN A 271 -8.79 -6.67 -12.67
C ASN A 271 -9.44 -5.34 -13.10
N THR A 272 -8.65 -4.31 -13.41
CA THR A 272 -9.18 -2.98 -13.78
C THR A 272 -9.43 -2.83 -15.28
N GLN A 273 -10.35 -1.91 -15.63
CA GLN A 273 -10.53 -1.51 -17.03
C GLN A 273 -9.27 -0.85 -17.62
N GLY A 274 -8.46 -0.18 -16.79
CA GLY A 274 -7.18 0.39 -17.19
C GLY A 274 -6.22 -0.65 -17.75
N PHE A 275 -6.05 -1.77 -17.04
CA PHE A 275 -5.26 -2.91 -17.51
C PHE A 275 -5.84 -3.51 -18.79
N VAL A 276 -7.17 -3.70 -18.84
CA VAL A 276 -7.85 -4.24 -20.03
C VAL A 276 -7.58 -3.37 -21.26
N ASN A 277 -7.63 -2.04 -21.11
CA ASN A 277 -7.34 -1.11 -22.20
C ASN A 277 -5.87 -1.19 -22.63
N TRP A 278 -4.94 -1.19 -21.67
CA TRP A 278 -3.51 -1.29 -21.94
C TRP A 278 -3.15 -2.59 -22.67
N LYS A 279 -3.63 -3.75 -22.19
CA LYS A 279 -3.32 -5.04 -22.83
C LYS A 279 -3.88 -5.12 -24.24
N ASN A 280 -5.08 -4.59 -24.48
CA ASN A 280 -5.71 -4.58 -25.81
C ASN A 280 -4.94 -3.68 -26.78
N LEU A 281 -4.52 -2.50 -26.32
CA LEU A 281 -3.73 -1.57 -27.13
C LEU A 281 -2.39 -2.18 -27.55
N ASN A 282 -1.78 -2.98 -26.67
CA ASN A 282 -0.48 -3.62 -26.88
C ASN A 282 -0.57 -5.06 -27.40
N ASN A 283 -1.77 -5.58 -27.71
CA ASN A 283 -2.02 -6.96 -28.13
C ASN A 283 -1.45 -8.03 -27.17
N ILE A 284 -1.51 -7.76 -25.86
CA ILE A 284 -1.04 -8.65 -24.80
C ILE A 284 -2.19 -9.55 -24.35
N SER A 285 -1.96 -10.86 -24.35
CA SER A 285 -2.90 -11.84 -23.75
C SER A 285 -2.62 -12.02 -22.26
N ASP A 286 -3.63 -12.44 -21.49
CA ASP A 286 -3.47 -12.71 -20.05
C ASP A 286 -2.45 -13.84 -19.79
N VAL A 287 -2.42 -14.86 -20.66
CA VAL A 287 -1.44 -15.97 -20.58
C VAL A 287 -0.02 -15.46 -20.73
N TYR A 288 0.19 -14.55 -21.67
CA TYR A 288 1.50 -13.98 -21.94
C TYR A 288 1.94 -13.00 -20.83
N HIS A 289 1.03 -12.16 -20.34
CA HIS A 289 1.32 -11.32 -19.16
C HIS A 289 1.70 -12.17 -17.94
N ASN A 290 0.93 -13.21 -17.63
CA ASN A 290 1.21 -14.13 -16.52
C ASN A 290 2.55 -14.87 -16.69
N LEU A 291 2.95 -15.21 -17.92
CA LEU A 291 4.25 -15.82 -18.19
C LEU A 291 5.39 -14.88 -17.79
N ILE A 292 5.34 -13.61 -18.23
CA ILE A 292 6.35 -12.61 -17.89
C ILE A 292 6.40 -12.38 -16.37
N VAL A 293 5.23 -12.23 -15.72
CA VAL A 293 5.13 -12.06 -14.27
C VAL A 293 5.68 -13.28 -13.51
N SER A 294 5.44 -14.51 -13.97
CA SER A 294 6.03 -15.72 -13.37
C SER A 294 7.55 -15.73 -13.52
N MET A 295 8.08 -15.39 -14.69
CA MET A 295 9.52 -15.31 -14.91
C MET A 295 10.17 -14.27 -14.01
N VAL A 296 9.51 -13.13 -13.80
CA VAL A 296 9.96 -12.11 -12.84
C VAL A 296 9.91 -12.66 -11.42
N LYS A 297 8.79 -13.27 -11.00
CA LYS A 297 8.65 -13.87 -9.67
C LYS A 297 9.76 -14.87 -9.36
N ASP A 298 10.10 -15.71 -10.33
CA ASP A 298 11.00 -16.85 -10.12
C ASP A 298 12.47 -16.50 -10.38
N SER A 299 12.78 -15.39 -11.04
CA SER A 299 14.15 -15.08 -11.50
C SER A 299 14.60 -13.61 -11.43
N GLY A 300 13.70 -12.66 -11.12
CA GLY A 300 13.95 -11.22 -11.04
C GLY A 300 14.77 -10.77 -9.82
N ASN A 301 16.04 -11.15 -9.81
CA ASN A 301 17.11 -10.97 -8.84
C ASN A 301 16.85 -11.42 -7.37
N ASN A 302 17.77 -12.20 -6.79
CA ASN A 302 17.67 -12.89 -5.48
C ASN A 302 18.85 -12.54 -4.54
N ASN A 303 19.32 -11.30 -4.56
CA ASN A 303 20.47 -10.86 -3.75
C ASN A 303 20.11 -10.50 -2.29
N CYS A 304 18.84 -10.61 -1.93
CA CYS A 304 18.36 -10.65 -0.56
C CYS A 304 18.03 -12.11 -0.26
N GLN A 305 18.51 -12.63 0.87
CA GLN A 305 18.36 -14.03 1.28
C GLN A 305 17.77 -14.11 2.66
#